data_AF-A0A9P5HNJ2-F1
#
_entry.id   AF-A0A9P5HNJ2-F1
#
_cell.length_a   1.000
_cell.length_b   1.000
_cell.length_c   1.000
_cell.angle_alpha   90.00
_cell.angle_beta   90.00
_cell.angle_gamma   90.00
#
_symmetry.space_group_name_H-M   'P 1'
#
loop_
_entity.id
_entity.type
_entity.pdbx_description
1 polymer ?
#
loop_
_entity_poly.entity_id
_entity_poly.type
_entity_poly.pdbx_seq_one_letter_code
_entity_poly.pdbx_strand_id
1 'polypeptide(L)'
;MASTPIDPIFVEACIYLGISISVILFRIFCRTKQGGIRNLQPDDYIMLVLIIPLIGETFLGYTIGTWYHGLTNSGMTDEQRAALSPDSDEYKRRY
;
A
#
# COMPACT_ATOMS: atom_id res chain seq x y z
N MET A 1 -6.92 14.68 24.74
CA MET A 1 -6.23 13.84 23.73
C MET A 1 -5.96 14.72 22.53
N ALA A 2 -4.74 15.21 22.36
CA ALA A 2 -4.36 15.87 21.12
C ALA A 2 -4.35 14.82 20.02
N SER A 3 -5.09 15.04 18.94
CA SER A 3 -5.01 14.21 17.74
C SER A 3 -3.57 14.23 17.24
N THR A 4 -2.91 13.08 17.25
CA THR A 4 -1.63 12.92 16.57
C THR A 4 -1.81 13.32 15.09
N PRO A 5 -0.91 14.13 14.52
CA PRO A 5 -0.98 14.46 13.10
C PRO A 5 -0.93 13.17 12.27
N ILE A 6 -1.78 13.08 11.25
CA ILE A 6 -1.81 11.93 10.35
C ILE A 6 -0.48 11.91 9.57
N ASP A 7 0.17 10.74 9.52
CA ASP A 7 1.41 10.52 8.78
C ASP A 7 1.20 10.85 7.28
N PRO A 8 1.99 11.76 6.67
CA PRO A 8 1.90 12.08 5.26
C PRO A 8 1.99 10.86 4.33
N ILE A 9 2.82 9.86 4.67
CA ILE A 9 2.97 8.63 3.88
C ILE A 9 1.66 7.83 3.86
N PHE A 10 0.97 7.79 5.00
CA PHE A 10 -0.33 7.14 5.10
C PHE A 10 -1.41 7.85 4.25
N VAL A 11 -1.39 9.19 4.23
CA VAL A 11 -2.31 9.96 3.38
C VAL A 11 -2.05 9.70 1.91
N GLU A 12 -0.77 9.71 1.50
CA GLU A 12 -0.36 9.40 0.14
C GLU A 12 -0.81 8.00 -0.31
N ALA A 13 -0.60 6.98 0.53
CA ALA A 13 -1.04 5.61 0.25
C ALA A 13 -2.58 5.51 0.12
N CYS A 14 -3.33 6.19 1.00
CA CYS A 14 -4.79 6.26 0.90
C CYS A 14 -5.26 6.93 -0.40
N ILE A 15 -4.58 7.98 -0.85
CA ILE A 15 -4.89 8.65 -2.11
C ILE A 15 -4.63 7.71 -3.29
N TYR A 16 -3.50 7.01 -3.31
CA TYR A 16 -3.20 6.03 -4.37
C TYR A 16 -4.19 4.87 -4.41
N LEU A 17 -4.61 4.35 -3.25
CA LEU A 17 -5.66 3.35 -3.17
C LEU A 17 -6.99 3.88 -3.75
N GLY A 18 -7.38 5.09 -3.36
CA GLY A 18 -8.60 5.74 -3.84
C GLY A 18 -8.60 5.94 -5.36
N ILE A 19 -7.48 6.40 -5.93
CA ILE A 19 -7.32 6.54 -7.38
C ILE A 19 -7.41 5.18 -8.07
N SER A 20 -6.72 4.17 -7.55
CA SER A 20 -6.70 2.82 -8.14
C SER A 20 -8.09 2.19 -8.18
N ILE A 21 -8.84 2.25 -7.08
CA ILE A 21 -10.23 1.79 -7.01
C ILE A 21 -11.10 2.59 -7.98
N SER A 22 -10.95 3.91 -8.04
CA SER A 22 -11.72 4.77 -8.93
C SER A 22 -11.52 4.40 -10.40
N VAL A 23 -10.29 4.11 -10.81
CA VAL A 23 -9.96 3.66 -12.18
C VAL A 23 -10.60 2.30 -12.48
N ILE A 24 -10.55 1.36 -11.54
CA ILE A 24 -11.19 0.04 -11.70
C ILE A 24 -12.70 0.19 -11.86
N LEU A 25 -13.36 0.97 -11.00
CA LEU A 25 -14.80 1.20 -11.08
C LEU A 25 -15.20 1.93 -12.37
N PHE A 26 -14.42 2.92 -12.78
CA PHE A 26 -14.64 3.62 -14.05
C PHE A 26 -14.53 2.67 -15.25
N ARG A 27 -13.55 1.77 -15.25
CA ARG A 27 -13.41 0.71 -16.27
C ARG A 27 -14.67 -0.15 -16.36
N ILE A 28 -15.16 -0.65 -15.21
CA ILE A 28 -16.40 -1.46 -15.16
C ILE A 28 -17.62 -0.67 -15.64
N PHE A 29 -17.71 0.62 -15.27
CA PHE A 29 -18.77 1.50 -15.74
C PHE A 29 -18.75 1.65 -17.28
N CYS A 30 -17.59 1.95 -17.86
CA CYS A 30 -17.46 2.04 -19.33
C CYS A 30 -17.81 0.72 -20.03
N ARG A 31 -17.36 -0.41 -19.49
CA ARG A 31 -17.64 -1.76 -20.01
C ARG A 31 -19.13 -2.08 -19.99
N THR A 32 -19.79 -1.84 -18.86
CA THR A 32 -21.24 -2.04 -18.72
C THR A 32 -22.04 -1.11 -19.62
N LYS A 33 -21.58 0.11 -19.88
CA LYS A 33 -22.23 1.03 -20.83
C LYS A 33 -22.07 0.60 -22.29
N GLN A 34 -20.92 0.02 -22.67
CA GLN A 34 -20.66 -0.40 -24.04
C GLN A 34 -21.34 -1.73 -24.40
N GLY A 35 -21.29 -2.72 -23.50
CA GLY A 35 -21.74 -4.09 -23.78
C GLY A 35 -22.90 -4.59 -22.92
N GLY A 36 -23.35 -3.81 -21.95
CA GLY A 36 -24.26 -4.28 -20.91
C GLY A 36 -23.55 -5.16 -19.87
N ILE A 37 -24.23 -5.41 -18.75
CA ILE A 37 -23.66 -6.15 -17.61
C ILE A 37 -23.40 -7.63 -17.92
N ARG A 38 -24.07 -8.20 -18.93
CA ARG A 38 -23.90 -9.60 -19.36
C ARG A 38 -22.68 -9.81 -20.25
N ASN A 39 -22.06 -8.74 -20.73
CA ASN A 39 -20.89 -8.81 -21.61
C ASN A 39 -19.57 -8.52 -20.86
N LEU A 40 -19.59 -8.59 -19.52
CA LEU A 40 -18.38 -8.50 -18.72
C LEU A 40 -17.52 -9.74 -18.95
N GLN A 41 -16.23 -9.50 -19.22
CA GLN A 41 -15.27 -10.54 -19.51
C GLN A 41 -14.61 -11.02 -18.21
N PRO A 42 -14.02 -12.23 -18.18
CA PRO A 42 -13.26 -12.72 -17.02
C PRO A 42 -12.22 -11.71 -16.50
N ASP A 43 -11.56 -10.99 -17.39
CA ASP A 43 -10.63 -9.89 -17.07
C ASP A 43 -11.27 -8.77 -16.24
N ASP A 44 -12.52 -8.41 -16.49
CA ASP A 44 -13.23 -7.39 -15.72
C ASP A 44 -13.48 -7.85 -14.27
N TYR A 45 -13.72 -9.15 -14.06
CA TYR A 45 -13.83 -9.74 -12.72
C TYR A 45 -12.48 -9.80 -12.01
N ILE A 46 -11.40 -10.13 -12.72
CA ILE A 46 -10.04 -10.09 -12.16
C ILE A 46 -9.71 -8.68 -11.67
N MET A 47 -10.11 -7.64 -12.42
CA MET A 47 -9.92 -6.26 -12.00
C MET A 47 -10.66 -5.91 -10.70
N LEU A 48 -11.87 -6.46 -10.48
CA LEU A 48 -12.56 -6.28 -9.20
C LEU A 48 -11.85 -7.03 -8.06
N VAL A 49 -11.35 -8.24 -8.33
CA VAL A 49 -10.58 -9.01 -7.35
C VAL A 49 -9.29 -8.28 -6.94
N LEU A 50 -8.65 -7.54 -7.85
CA LEU A 50 -7.45 -6.74 -7.56
C LEU A 50 -7.65 -5.65 -6.50
N ILE A 51 -8.89 -5.25 -6.19
CA ILE A 51 -9.17 -4.33 -5.08
C ILE A 51 -8.69 -4.93 -3.74
N ILE A 52 -8.76 -6.25 -3.57
CA ILE A 52 -8.34 -6.93 -2.34
C ILE A 52 -6.83 -6.74 -2.06
N PRO A 53 -5.90 -7.13 -2.97
CA PRO A 53 -4.48 -6.90 -2.74
C PRO A 53 -4.12 -5.42 -2.68
N LEU A 54 -4.82 -4.51 -3.37
CA LEU A 54 -4.59 -3.05 -3.24
C LEU A 54 -4.84 -2.56 -1.80
N ILE A 55 -5.95 -2.99 -1.19
CA ILE A 55 -6.24 -2.68 0.22
C ILE A 55 -5.19 -3.35 1.12
N GLY A 56 -4.84 -4.60 0.84
CA GLY A 56 -3.84 -5.36 1.60
C GLY A 56 -2.46 -4.70 1.60
N GLU A 57 -1.97 -4.26 0.44
CA GLU A 57 -0.71 -3.54 0.28
C GLU A 57 -0.71 -2.23 1.07
N THR A 58 -1.80 -1.46 0.97
CA THR A 58 -1.96 -0.20 1.72
C THR A 58 -1.92 -0.45 3.24
N PHE A 59 -2.60 -1.51 3.70
CA PHE A 59 -2.62 -1.89 5.11
C PHE A 59 -1.26 -2.39 5.61
N LEU A 60 -0.55 -3.17 4.80
CA LEU A 60 0.81 -3.62 5.09
C LEU A 60 1.77 -2.42 5.19
N GLY A 61 1.70 -1.48 4.25
CA GLY A 61 2.48 -0.23 4.29
C GLY A 61 2.21 0.57 5.56
N TYR A 62 0.94 0.74 5.95
CA TYR A 62 0.57 1.38 7.21
C TYR A 62 1.15 0.65 8.42
N THR A 63 1.06 -0.69 8.45
CA THR A 63 1.56 -1.51 9.54
C THR A 63 3.08 -1.38 9.67
N ILE A 64 3.81 -1.37 8.55
CA ILE A 64 5.26 -1.15 8.52
C ILE A 64 5.63 0.24 9.04
N GLY A 65 4.92 1.29 8.58
CA GLY A 65 5.17 2.66 9.04
C GLY A 65 4.91 2.84 10.54
N THR A 66 3.85 2.22 11.06
CA THR A 66 3.42 2.41 12.46
C THR A 66 4.12 1.49 13.46
N TRP A 67 4.19 0.18 13.18
CA TRP A 67 4.73 -0.81 14.12
C TRP A 67 6.23 -0.99 13.98
N TYR A 68 6.74 -0.90 12.76
CA TYR A 68 8.17 -1.05 12.48
C TYR A 68 8.86 0.31 12.33
N HIS A 69 8.12 1.41 12.51
CA HIS A 69 8.61 2.79 12.41
C HIS A 69 9.32 3.07 11.07
N GLY A 70 8.95 2.36 10.00
CA GLY A 70 9.60 2.46 8.70
C GLY A 70 11.03 1.90 8.63
N LEU A 71 11.54 1.26 9.69
CA LEU A 71 12.90 0.73 9.78
C LEU A 71 13.02 -0.66 9.12
N THR A 72 12.71 -0.75 7.83
CA THR A 72 12.74 -2.04 7.11
C THR A 72 14.15 -2.47 6.71
N ASN A 73 15.12 -1.54 6.65
CA ASN A 73 16.52 -1.79 6.28
C ASN A 73 16.74 -2.54 4.95
N SER A 74 15.70 -2.69 4.13
CA SER A 74 15.73 -3.43 2.86
C SER A 74 16.57 -2.75 1.79
N GLY A 75 16.85 -1.45 1.96
CA GLY A 75 17.69 -0.66 1.06
C GLY A 75 19.16 -0.54 1.50
N MET A 76 19.55 -1.10 2.66
CA MET A 76 20.93 -1.02 3.15
C MET A 76 21.81 -2.14 2.57
N THR A 77 23.03 -1.78 2.16
CA THR A 77 24.08 -2.78 1.91
C THR A 77 24.55 -3.41 3.22
N ASP A 78 25.27 -4.53 3.12
CA ASP A 78 25.78 -5.23 4.31
C ASP A 78 26.77 -4.36 5.09
N GLU A 79 27.57 -3.53 4.40
CA GLU A 79 28.48 -2.57 5.02
C GLU A 79 27.72 -1.47 5.77
N GLN A 80 26.65 -0.93 5.17
CA GLN A 80 25.80 0.07 5.81
C GLN A 80 25.11 -0.49 7.06
N ARG A 81 24.64 -1.74 6.99
CA ARG A 81 24.02 -2.44 8.12
C ARG A 81 25.02 -2.73 9.25
N ALA A 82 26.26 -3.07 8.91
CA ALA A 82 27.33 -3.29 9.87
C ALA A 82 27.82 -2.00 10.54
N ALA A 83 27.68 -0.86 9.86
CA ALA A 83 28.02 0.47 10.37
C ALA A 83 26.95 1.07 11.30
N LEU A 84 25.79 0.42 11.47
CA LEU A 84 24.76 0.87 12.39
C LEU A 84 25.29 0.94 13.84
N SER A 85 25.01 2.05 14.52
CA SER A 85 25.38 2.23 15.92
C SER A 85 24.72 1.17 16.80
N PRO A 86 25.47 0.45 17.68
CA PRO A 86 24.90 -0.56 18.57
C PRO A 86 23.78 -0.05 19.48
N ASP A 87 23.77 1.25 19.79
CA ASP A 87 22.79 1.89 20.66
C ASP A 87 21.51 2.32 19.93
N SER A 88 21.49 2.29 18.59
CA SER A 88 20.35 2.74 17.78
C SER A 88 19.19 1.74 17.80
N ASP A 89 17.96 2.26 17.71
CA ASP A 89 16.77 1.41 17.61
C ASP A 89 16.74 0.58 16.32
N GLU A 90 17.35 1.10 15.27
CA GLU A 90 17.53 0.43 13.98
C GLU A 90 18.48 -0.79 14.10
N TYR A 91 19.55 -0.67 14.89
CA TYR A 91 20.43 -1.81 15.21
C TYR A 91 19.71 -2.85 16.08
N LYS A 92 18.88 -2.41 17.03
CA LYS A 92 18.11 -3.32 17.91
C LYS A 92 17.01 -4.09 17.18
N ARG A 93 16.50 -3.56 16.07
CA ARG A 93 15.38 -4.12 15.29
C ARG A 93 15.83 -4.76 13.96
N ARG A 94 17.12 -5.04 13.80
CA ARG A 94 17.71 -5.59 12.56
C ARG A 94 17.45 -7.10 12.32
N TYR A 95 16.61 -7.73 13.14
CA TYR A 95 16.34 -9.17 13.13
C TYR A 95 14.87 -9.45 12.82
#